data_AF-A0A959BMG2-F1
#
_entry.id   AF-A0A959BMG2-F1
#
_cell.length_a   1.000
_cell.length_b   1.000
_cell.length_c   1.000
_cell.angle_alpha   90.00
_cell.angle_beta   90.00
_cell.angle_gamma   90.00
#
_symmetry.space_group_name_H-M   'P 1'
#
loop_
_entity.id
_entity.type
_entity.pdbx_description
1 polymer ?
#
loop_
_entity_poly.entity_id
_entity_poly.type
_entity_poly.pdbx_seq_one_letter_code
_entity_poly.pdbx_strand_id
1 'polypeptide(L)'
;MLRTFLLSSALFLSATLIAQVNCDTVLPPPSGSQYVLPYPPGRIYKVIQGNCPAIGGHANTFAYDFNTQTGDTIVACRAGVVIWVNEEYADNDWVSGHENNVFVRHNDGTVIRYTHLQQNGVLVNANSVVSQGQPIGLSGSSGNTGGVPHLHLQAFRDGASYDKWNAIPLNFSNTTGPVNGQNLLINGQSYTALGDTPVDVHASAATEPELVAFPNPSAGMIHLRANHPFQDIRIISSTGEVAFRQEMEGAGLREIQVDMNGKTGLFFLEVNMAGRQMVRKILIR
;
A
#
# COMPACT_ATOMS: atom_id res chain seq x y z
N MET A 1 -28.08 -63.87 34.23
CA MET A 1 -27.08 -62.82 34.47
C MET A 1 -26.92 -62.00 33.20
N LEU A 2 -27.62 -60.87 33.09
CA LEU A 2 -27.56 -59.98 31.93
C LEU A 2 -26.59 -58.83 32.28
N ARG A 3 -25.44 -58.77 31.61
CA ARG A 3 -24.42 -57.72 31.83
C ARG A 3 -24.72 -56.56 30.89
N THR A 4 -25.17 -55.45 31.46
CA THR A 4 -25.38 -54.17 30.77
C THR A 4 -24.03 -53.54 30.44
N PHE A 5 -23.75 -53.33 29.15
CA PHE A 5 -22.63 -52.51 28.68
C PHE A 5 -23.05 -51.04 28.71
N LEU A 6 -22.39 -50.23 29.55
CA LEU A 6 -22.46 -48.78 29.47
C LEU A 6 -21.37 -48.31 28.50
N LEU A 7 -21.76 -47.95 27.27
CA LEU A 7 -20.90 -47.13 26.41
C LEU A 7 -20.98 -45.68 26.91
N SER A 8 -19.91 -45.23 27.57
CA SER A 8 -19.67 -43.81 27.80
C SER A 8 -19.19 -43.18 26.49
N SER A 9 -20.07 -42.45 25.82
CA SER A 9 -19.70 -41.56 24.73
C SER A 9 -19.07 -40.29 25.32
N ALA A 10 -17.73 -40.23 25.31
CA ALA A 10 -17.01 -39.00 25.59
C ALA A 10 -17.15 -38.05 24.39
N LEU A 11 -17.97 -37.02 24.53
CA LEU A 11 -18.02 -35.89 23.60
C LEU A 11 -16.73 -35.08 23.78
N PHE A 12 -15.76 -35.25 22.86
CA PHE A 12 -14.64 -34.32 22.77
C PHE A 12 -15.12 -33.04 22.09
N LEU A 13 -15.50 -32.03 22.88
CA LEU A 13 -15.56 -30.66 22.38
C LEU A 13 -14.13 -30.20 22.09
N SER A 14 -13.72 -30.33 20.83
CA SER A 14 -12.57 -29.61 20.31
C SER A 14 -12.93 -28.12 20.27
N ALA A 15 -12.61 -27.39 21.35
CA ALA A 15 -12.59 -25.94 21.29
C ALA A 15 -11.42 -25.55 20.37
N THR A 16 -11.74 -25.20 19.12
CA THR A 16 -10.76 -24.57 18.23
C THR A 16 -10.30 -23.30 18.92
N LEU A 17 -9.06 -23.31 19.43
CA LEU A 17 -8.45 -22.14 20.02
C LEU A 17 -8.28 -21.13 18.88
N ILE A 18 -9.19 -20.16 18.78
CA ILE A 18 -8.96 -19.00 17.90
C ILE A 18 -7.73 -18.32 18.51
N ALA A 19 -6.62 -18.32 17.77
CA ALA A 19 -5.45 -17.54 18.17
C ALA A 19 -5.90 -16.08 18.28
N GLN A 20 -6.02 -15.60 19.52
CA GLN A 20 -6.43 -14.23 19.79
C GLN A 20 -5.27 -13.30 19.41
N VAL A 21 -5.58 -12.21 18.71
CA VAL A 21 -4.58 -11.17 18.37
C VAL A 21 -3.95 -10.68 19.68
N ASN A 22 -2.62 -10.75 19.77
CA ASN A 22 -1.90 -10.23 20.93
C ASN A 22 -1.77 -8.70 20.83
N CYS A 23 -2.79 -8.01 21.31
CA CYS A 23 -2.87 -6.56 21.33
C CYS A 23 -1.87 -5.89 22.27
N ASP A 24 -1.10 -6.63 23.08
CA ASP A 24 -0.07 -6.10 23.98
C ASP A 24 1.34 -6.10 23.34
N THR A 25 1.44 -6.47 22.05
CA THR A 25 2.72 -6.49 21.33
C THR A 25 3.37 -5.10 21.33
N VAL A 26 4.62 -5.01 21.79
CA VAL A 26 5.45 -3.79 21.76
C VAL A 26 6.45 -3.92 20.61
N LEU A 27 6.41 -2.98 19.67
CA LEU A 27 7.39 -2.92 18.57
C LEU A 27 8.69 -2.25 19.03
N PRO A 28 9.82 -2.50 18.34
CA PRO A 28 11.01 -1.65 18.47
C PRO A 28 10.69 -0.16 18.21
N PRO A 29 11.57 0.77 18.61
CA PRO A 29 11.37 2.20 18.35
C PRO A 29 11.09 2.51 16.88
N PRO A 30 10.21 3.47 16.55
CA PRO A 30 9.83 3.75 15.16
C PRO A 30 11.00 4.07 14.24
N SER A 31 12.06 4.70 14.75
CA SER A 31 13.28 5.03 14.00
C SER A 31 13.99 3.82 13.38
N GLY A 32 13.77 2.62 13.92
CA GLY A 32 14.28 1.36 13.37
C GLY A 32 13.31 0.63 12.43
N SER A 33 12.14 1.21 12.14
CA SER A 33 11.15 0.58 11.27
C SER A 33 11.62 0.53 9.82
N GLN A 34 11.34 -0.60 9.16
CA GLN A 34 11.54 -0.77 7.73
C GLN A 34 10.37 -0.21 6.90
N TYR A 35 9.33 0.32 7.54
CA TYR A 35 8.15 0.86 6.89
C TYR A 35 8.11 2.38 6.99
N VAL A 36 7.68 3.03 5.92
CA VAL A 36 7.32 4.44 5.88
C VAL A 36 5.81 4.60 5.82
N LEU A 37 5.30 5.76 6.22
CA LEU A 37 3.90 6.12 6.12
C LEU A 37 3.38 5.91 4.68
N PRO A 38 2.13 5.46 4.51
CA PRO A 38 1.59 5.02 3.22
C PRO A 38 1.19 6.18 2.29
N TYR A 39 1.75 7.38 2.47
CA TYR A 39 1.47 8.56 1.65
C TYR A 39 2.76 9.36 1.39
N PRO A 40 2.79 10.18 0.31
CA PRO A 40 4.00 10.88 -0.09
C PRO A 40 4.59 11.77 1.00
N PRO A 41 5.93 11.94 1.04
CA PRO A 41 6.58 12.95 1.87
C PRO A 41 5.94 14.34 1.77
N GLY A 42 5.89 15.05 2.89
CA GLY A 42 5.23 16.35 3.03
C GLY A 42 3.72 16.28 3.27
N ARG A 43 3.07 15.13 3.07
CA ARG A 43 1.66 14.94 3.40
C ARG A 43 1.47 14.67 4.89
N ILE A 44 0.32 15.11 5.40
CA ILE A 44 -0.10 14.93 6.79
C ILE A 44 -1.51 14.37 6.83
N TYR A 45 -1.72 13.29 7.59
CA TYR A 45 -3.05 12.71 7.78
C TYR A 45 -3.26 12.31 9.23
N LYS A 46 -4.52 12.42 9.67
CA LYS A 46 -4.99 11.98 10.98
C LYS A 46 -5.24 10.49 10.97
N VAL A 47 -4.80 9.78 12.00
CA VAL A 47 -5.27 8.41 12.30
C VAL A 47 -6.67 8.54 12.91
N ILE A 48 -7.70 8.07 12.21
CA ILE A 48 -9.10 8.14 12.66
C ILE A 48 -9.58 6.84 13.31
N GLN A 49 -8.94 5.72 12.99
CA GLN A 49 -9.02 4.48 13.75
C GLN A 49 -7.62 3.87 13.85
N GLY A 50 -7.23 3.49 15.07
CA GLY A 50 -5.93 2.91 15.37
C GLY A 50 -6.03 1.43 15.72
N ASN A 51 -4.92 0.87 16.19
CA ASN A 51 -4.81 -0.55 16.52
C ASN A 51 -5.52 -0.92 17.82
N CYS A 52 -6.10 -2.12 17.83
CA CYS A 52 -6.61 -2.82 19.00
C CYS A 52 -7.52 -1.99 19.94
N PRO A 53 -8.47 -1.17 19.46
CA PRO A 53 -9.52 -0.67 20.33
C PRO A 53 -10.35 -1.83 20.89
N ALA A 54 -11.00 -1.62 22.03
CA ALA A 54 -11.91 -2.61 22.62
C ALA A 54 -13.20 -2.81 21.79
N ILE A 55 -13.59 -1.81 21.00
CA ILE A 55 -14.83 -1.76 20.20
C ILE A 55 -14.57 -1.10 18.84
N GLY A 56 -15.48 -1.28 17.88
CA GLY A 56 -15.42 -0.66 16.56
C GLY A 56 -14.81 -1.56 15.47
N GLY A 57 -14.52 -0.98 14.31
CA GLY A 57 -14.04 -1.71 13.12
C GLY A 57 -12.73 -2.48 13.37
N HIS A 58 -11.85 -1.91 14.19
CA HIS A 58 -10.55 -2.50 14.54
C HIS A 58 -10.56 -3.27 15.86
N ALA A 59 -11.74 -3.65 16.37
CA ALA A 59 -11.84 -4.36 17.66
C ALA A 59 -10.95 -5.61 17.70
N ASN A 60 -9.99 -5.63 18.64
CA ASN A 60 -9.02 -6.71 18.83
C ASN A 60 -8.25 -7.10 17.55
N THR A 61 -7.86 -6.12 16.74
CA THR A 61 -7.03 -6.32 15.54
C THR A 61 -6.09 -5.14 15.30
N PHE A 62 -5.02 -5.36 14.53
CA PHE A 62 -4.12 -4.33 14.07
C PHE A 62 -4.56 -3.80 12.70
N ALA A 63 -4.77 -2.48 12.63
CA ALA A 63 -5.10 -1.75 11.43
C ALA A 63 -4.95 -0.24 11.69
N TYR A 64 -4.72 0.50 10.61
CA TYR A 64 -4.76 1.97 10.62
C TYR A 64 -5.73 2.47 9.57
N ASP A 65 -6.61 3.37 10.00
CA ASP A 65 -7.38 4.22 9.09
C ASP A 65 -6.78 5.62 9.10
N PHE A 66 -6.23 6.03 7.96
CA PHE A 66 -5.74 7.39 7.75
C PHE A 66 -6.81 8.21 7.03
N ASN A 67 -7.11 9.41 7.53
CA ASN A 67 -8.13 10.33 6.99
C ASN A 67 -7.73 10.99 5.66
N THR A 68 -7.34 10.19 4.68
CA THR A 68 -7.07 10.57 3.30
C THR A 68 -8.36 10.91 2.58
N GLN A 69 -8.29 11.77 1.57
CA GLN A 69 -9.44 12.09 0.72
C GLN A 69 -9.40 11.26 -0.56
N THR A 70 -10.56 11.08 -1.20
CA THR A 70 -10.61 10.42 -2.52
C THR A 70 -9.64 11.10 -3.50
N GLY A 71 -8.86 10.27 -4.18
CA GLY A 71 -7.79 10.66 -5.09
C GLY A 71 -6.41 10.84 -4.42
N ASP A 72 -6.31 10.93 -3.09
CA ASP A 72 -5.00 11.10 -2.44
C ASP A 72 -4.05 9.95 -2.75
N THR A 73 -2.82 10.30 -3.14
CA THR A 73 -1.82 9.32 -3.55
C THR A 73 -1.40 8.45 -2.37
N ILE A 74 -1.45 7.13 -2.60
CA ILE A 74 -0.97 6.12 -1.66
C ILE A 74 0.33 5.53 -2.21
N VAL A 75 1.31 5.38 -1.34
CA VAL A 75 2.63 4.83 -1.67
C VAL A 75 2.91 3.52 -0.93
N ALA A 76 3.76 2.68 -1.50
CA ALA A 76 4.21 1.46 -0.83
C ALA A 76 5.04 1.80 0.42
N CYS A 77 4.63 1.27 1.56
CA CYS A 77 5.31 1.46 2.86
C CYS A 77 6.71 0.85 2.87
N ARG A 78 6.97 -0.17 2.04
CA ARG A 78 8.25 -0.86 1.93
C ARG A 78 8.33 -1.53 0.56
N ALA A 79 9.54 -1.72 0.05
CA ALA A 79 9.75 -2.42 -1.21
C ALA A 79 9.22 -3.86 -1.15
N GLY A 80 8.70 -4.38 -2.27
CA GLY A 80 8.10 -5.70 -2.32
C GLY A 80 7.54 -6.05 -3.70
N VAL A 81 6.76 -7.12 -3.76
CA VAL A 81 6.07 -7.60 -4.96
C VAL A 81 4.57 -7.43 -4.75
N VAL A 82 3.88 -6.83 -5.72
CA VAL A 82 2.41 -6.76 -5.73
C VAL A 82 1.87 -8.16 -5.99
N ILE A 83 1.12 -8.73 -5.05
CA ILE A 83 0.60 -10.10 -5.16
C ILE A 83 -0.90 -10.15 -5.49
N TRP A 84 -1.60 -9.04 -5.31
CA TRP A 84 -3.02 -8.92 -5.61
C TRP A 84 -3.41 -7.46 -5.86
N VAL A 85 -4.36 -7.26 -6.76
CA VAL A 85 -4.98 -5.97 -7.08
C VAL A 85 -6.47 -6.19 -7.29
N ASN A 86 -7.29 -5.29 -6.74
CA ASN A 86 -8.69 -5.11 -7.11
C ASN A 86 -8.99 -3.62 -7.28
N GLU A 87 -9.70 -3.23 -8.34
CA GLU A 87 -10.07 -1.84 -8.59
C GLU A 87 -11.45 -1.67 -9.26
N GLU A 88 -12.28 -2.72 -9.22
CA GLU A 88 -13.54 -2.80 -9.97
C GLU A 88 -14.70 -2.01 -9.34
N TYR A 89 -14.69 -1.82 -8.02
CA TYR A 89 -15.85 -1.32 -7.28
C TYR A 89 -15.91 0.21 -7.26
N ALA A 90 -17.12 0.75 -7.39
CA ALA A 90 -17.35 2.18 -7.33
C ALA A 90 -17.10 2.74 -5.93
N ASP A 91 -16.66 4.01 -5.86
CA ASP A 91 -16.59 4.71 -4.59
C ASP A 91 -18.00 5.02 -4.06
N ASN A 92 -18.16 5.02 -2.73
CA ASN A 92 -19.39 5.36 -2.03
C ASN A 92 -20.57 4.41 -2.36
N ASP A 93 -20.28 3.16 -2.71
CA ASP A 93 -21.31 2.13 -2.87
C ASP A 93 -21.80 1.57 -1.51
N TRP A 94 -20.98 1.72 -0.45
CA TRP A 94 -21.27 1.31 0.93
C TRP A 94 -21.49 -0.20 1.09
N VAL A 95 -20.98 -1.02 0.17
CA VAL A 95 -21.20 -2.47 0.17
C VAL A 95 -20.01 -3.19 0.80
N SER A 96 -20.27 -4.02 1.81
CA SER A 96 -19.18 -4.83 2.41
C SER A 96 -18.71 -5.91 1.43
N GLY A 97 -17.40 -6.06 1.26
CA GLY A 97 -16.78 -6.95 0.27
C GLY A 97 -16.47 -6.28 -1.07
N HIS A 98 -16.94 -5.04 -1.30
CA HIS A 98 -16.68 -4.27 -2.50
C HIS A 98 -15.44 -3.38 -2.36
N GLU A 99 -14.37 -3.88 -1.75
CA GLU A 99 -13.18 -3.05 -1.53
C GLU A 99 -12.17 -3.18 -2.68
N ASN A 100 -11.75 -2.04 -3.22
CA ASN A 100 -10.56 -1.97 -4.06
C ASN A 100 -9.31 -1.95 -3.18
N ASN A 101 -8.28 -2.69 -3.59
CA ASN A 101 -7.10 -2.88 -2.78
C ASN A 101 -5.86 -3.28 -3.57
N VAL A 102 -4.70 -3.07 -2.95
CA VAL A 102 -3.39 -3.57 -3.40
C VAL A 102 -2.78 -4.36 -2.25
N PHE A 103 -2.22 -5.53 -2.55
CA PHE A 103 -1.42 -6.31 -1.61
C PHE A 103 0.03 -6.33 -2.05
N VAL A 104 0.95 -5.97 -1.16
CA VAL A 104 2.39 -5.99 -1.40
C VAL A 104 3.04 -6.98 -0.44
N ARG A 105 3.68 -8.02 -0.97
CA ARG A 105 4.51 -8.97 -0.21
C ARG A 105 5.95 -8.48 -0.15
N HIS A 106 6.52 -8.47 1.04
CA HIS A 106 7.90 -8.07 1.30
C HIS A 106 8.83 -9.29 1.40
N ASN A 107 10.14 -9.05 1.33
CA ASN A 107 11.15 -10.11 1.32
C ASN A 107 11.22 -10.95 2.61
N ASP A 108 10.75 -10.41 3.73
CA ASP A 108 10.65 -11.11 5.02
C ASP A 108 9.35 -11.93 5.15
N GLY A 109 8.56 -12.02 4.09
CA GLY A 109 7.27 -12.71 4.10
C GLY A 109 6.18 -11.92 4.83
N THR A 110 6.34 -10.63 5.10
CA THR A 110 5.19 -9.79 5.49
C THR A 110 4.39 -9.37 4.28
N VAL A 111 3.09 -9.16 4.44
CA VAL A 111 2.20 -8.66 3.39
C VAL A 111 1.46 -7.44 3.91
N ILE A 112 1.52 -6.31 3.19
CA ILE A 112 0.70 -5.14 3.50
C ILE A 112 -0.46 -5.04 2.51
N ARG A 113 -1.65 -4.83 3.05
CA ARG A 113 -2.89 -4.55 2.34
C ARG A 113 -3.21 -3.06 2.44
N TYR A 114 -3.43 -2.43 1.29
CA TYR A 114 -3.91 -1.06 1.14
C TYR A 114 -5.35 -1.13 0.61
N THR A 115 -6.34 -0.66 1.36
CA THR A 115 -7.78 -0.87 1.06
C THR A 115 -8.55 0.45 0.93
N HIS A 116 -9.78 0.37 0.44
CA HIS A 116 -10.67 1.49 0.15
C HIS A 116 -10.11 2.40 -0.94
N LEU A 117 -9.42 1.80 -1.93
CA LEU A 117 -8.85 2.55 -3.04
C LEU A 117 -9.96 3.03 -3.99
N GLN A 118 -9.68 4.11 -4.71
CA GLN A 118 -10.60 4.66 -5.71
C GLN A 118 -10.85 3.65 -6.84
N GLN A 119 -12.08 3.64 -7.39
CA GLN A 119 -12.38 2.86 -8.58
C GLN A 119 -11.44 3.24 -9.73
N ASN A 120 -10.84 2.27 -10.40
CA ASN A 120 -9.80 2.51 -11.40
C ASN A 120 -8.63 3.37 -10.86
N GLY A 121 -8.40 3.39 -9.55
CA GLY A 121 -7.38 4.19 -8.88
C GLY A 121 -6.07 3.45 -8.61
N VAL A 122 -5.97 2.17 -8.95
CA VAL A 122 -4.73 1.40 -8.75
C VAL A 122 -3.73 1.73 -9.86
N LEU A 123 -2.46 1.93 -9.49
CA LEU A 123 -1.38 2.39 -10.38
C LEU A 123 -0.35 1.30 -10.70
N VAL A 124 -0.51 0.11 -10.12
CA VAL A 124 0.41 -1.03 -10.26
C VAL A 124 -0.35 -2.29 -10.65
N ASN A 125 0.36 -3.22 -11.27
CA ASN A 125 -0.21 -4.52 -11.67
C ASN A 125 0.26 -5.62 -10.73
N ALA A 126 -0.56 -6.67 -10.59
CA ALA A 126 -0.11 -7.91 -9.95
C ALA A 126 1.21 -8.42 -10.59
N ASN A 127 2.05 -9.03 -9.75
CA ASN A 127 3.41 -9.47 -10.02
C ASN A 127 4.45 -8.36 -10.28
N SER A 128 4.09 -7.08 -10.16
CA SER A 128 5.06 -5.99 -10.29
C SER A 128 5.90 -5.84 -9.03
N VAL A 129 7.20 -5.60 -9.18
CA VAL A 129 8.05 -5.14 -8.07
C VAL A 129 7.79 -3.65 -7.83
N VAL A 130 7.66 -3.26 -6.55
CA VAL A 130 7.50 -1.87 -6.11
C VAL A 130 8.61 -1.51 -5.13
N SER A 131 9.06 -0.26 -5.19
CA SER A 131 9.99 0.29 -4.19
C SER A 131 9.26 0.98 -3.04
N GLN A 132 9.95 1.14 -1.91
CA GLN A 132 9.43 1.97 -0.82
C GLN A 132 9.19 3.40 -1.32
N GLY A 133 8.05 3.99 -0.94
CA GLY A 133 7.66 5.33 -1.41
C GLY A 133 7.12 5.38 -2.84
N GLN A 134 7.13 4.27 -3.59
CA GLN A 134 6.55 4.24 -4.94
C GLN A 134 5.02 4.39 -4.87
N PRO A 135 4.41 5.27 -5.68
CA PRO A 135 2.95 5.33 -5.81
C PRO A 135 2.36 3.99 -6.30
N ILE A 136 1.33 3.52 -5.60
CA ILE A 136 0.66 2.24 -5.88
C ILE A 136 -0.83 2.38 -6.14
N GLY A 137 -1.44 3.46 -5.68
CA GLY A 137 -2.87 3.68 -5.84
C GLY A 137 -3.31 5.05 -5.36
N LEU A 138 -4.61 5.28 -5.46
CA LEU A 138 -5.29 6.47 -4.98
C LEU A 138 -6.28 6.05 -3.92
N SER A 139 -6.29 6.75 -2.78
CA SER A 139 -7.31 6.59 -1.76
C SER A 139 -8.68 6.84 -2.37
N GLY A 140 -9.70 6.14 -1.90
CA GLY A 140 -11.07 6.29 -2.35
C GLY A 140 -12.04 6.06 -1.20
N SER A 141 -13.20 5.53 -1.57
CA SER A 141 -14.31 5.21 -0.67
C SER A 141 -15.02 3.93 -1.15
N SER A 142 -14.29 3.00 -1.77
CA SER A 142 -14.85 1.71 -2.20
C SER A 142 -15.16 0.83 -0.99
N GLY A 143 -16.26 0.09 -1.07
CA GLY A 143 -16.73 -0.77 0.01
C GLY A 143 -17.36 0.01 1.17
N ASN A 144 -17.40 -0.59 2.35
CA ASN A 144 -18.07 0.02 3.50
C ASN A 144 -17.12 0.87 4.36
N THR A 145 -16.96 2.16 4.02
CA THR A 145 -16.11 3.10 4.77
C THR A 145 -16.86 3.90 5.87
N GLY A 146 -18.14 3.58 6.14
CA GLY A 146 -18.93 4.25 7.19
C GLY A 146 -19.22 5.75 6.98
N GLY A 147 -19.34 6.19 5.73
CA GLY A 147 -19.60 7.57 5.32
C GLY A 147 -18.35 8.39 4.98
N VAL A 148 -17.14 7.89 5.30
CA VAL A 148 -15.92 8.72 5.32
C VAL A 148 -14.81 8.07 4.49
N PRO A 149 -14.36 8.70 3.38
CA PRO A 149 -13.19 8.25 2.65
C PRO A 149 -11.95 8.17 3.56
N HIS A 150 -11.18 7.10 3.43
CA HIS A 150 -9.94 6.89 4.16
C HIS A 150 -9.11 5.78 3.52
N LEU A 151 -7.83 5.69 3.90
CA LEU A 151 -7.00 4.52 3.62
C LEU A 151 -7.05 3.58 4.82
N HIS A 152 -7.51 2.36 4.61
CA HIS A 152 -7.37 1.26 5.57
C HIS A 152 -6.11 0.45 5.26
N LEU A 153 -5.21 0.35 6.24
CA LEU A 153 -3.91 -0.30 6.13
C LEU A 153 -3.80 -1.46 7.14
N GLN A 154 -3.42 -2.64 6.65
CA GLN A 154 -3.12 -3.81 7.49
C GLN A 154 -1.87 -4.54 7.05
N ALA A 155 -1.20 -5.20 7.99
CA ALA A 155 -0.11 -6.13 7.70
C ALA A 155 -0.43 -7.54 8.18
N PHE A 156 0.13 -8.53 7.49
CA PHE A 156 -0.03 -9.95 7.78
C PHE A 156 1.30 -10.69 7.66
N ARG A 157 1.37 -11.89 8.21
CA ARG A 157 2.42 -12.88 7.88
C ARG A 157 2.00 -13.66 6.63
N ASP A 158 2.95 -13.99 5.76
CA ASP A 158 2.70 -14.79 4.56
C ASP A 158 2.17 -16.18 4.93
N GLY A 159 1.24 -16.68 4.13
CA GLY A 159 0.53 -17.94 4.39
C GLY A 159 -0.57 -17.86 5.44
N ALA A 160 -0.74 -16.74 6.16
CA ALA A 160 -1.93 -16.51 6.97
C ALA A 160 -3.14 -16.14 6.08
N SER A 161 -4.34 -16.41 6.57
CA SER A 161 -5.54 -15.81 5.98
C SER A 161 -5.46 -14.29 6.13
N TYR A 162 -5.70 -13.53 5.06
CA TYR A 162 -5.73 -12.06 5.09
C TYR A 162 -7.04 -11.51 5.66
N ASP A 163 -7.47 -12.10 6.77
CA ASP A 163 -8.56 -11.62 7.58
C ASP A 163 -8.01 -10.80 8.77
N LYS A 164 -8.88 -10.02 9.40
CA LYS A 164 -8.49 -9.13 10.48
C LYS A 164 -7.88 -9.86 11.69
N TRP A 165 -8.13 -11.14 11.91
CA TRP A 165 -7.65 -11.86 13.10
C TRP A 165 -6.18 -12.26 13.00
N ASN A 166 -5.59 -12.16 11.81
CA ASN A 166 -4.19 -12.48 11.56
C ASN A 166 -3.31 -11.24 11.33
N ALA A 167 -3.87 -10.05 11.57
CA ALA A 167 -3.14 -8.82 11.37
C ALA A 167 -2.01 -8.68 12.41
N ILE A 168 -0.89 -8.09 11.98
CA ILE A 168 0.28 -7.81 12.83
C ILE A 168 0.50 -6.28 12.96
N PRO A 169 1.09 -5.82 14.07
CA PRO A 169 1.35 -4.40 14.26
C PRO A 169 2.40 -3.86 13.29
N LEU A 170 2.26 -2.58 12.93
CA LEU A 170 3.24 -1.80 12.16
C LEU A 170 3.55 -0.49 12.88
N ASN A 171 4.78 -0.01 12.75
CA ASN A 171 5.15 1.38 13.02
C ASN A 171 6.00 1.93 11.87
N PHE A 172 6.25 3.24 11.86
CA PHE A 172 6.81 3.93 10.70
C PHE A 172 8.02 4.79 11.06
N SER A 173 9.09 4.72 10.28
CA SER A 173 10.36 5.41 10.56
C SER A 173 10.38 6.87 10.11
N ASN A 174 9.56 7.23 9.12
CA ASN A 174 9.56 8.58 8.54
C ASN A 174 8.54 9.52 9.17
N THR A 175 8.35 9.47 10.50
CA THR A 175 7.49 10.43 11.20
C THR A 175 8.01 10.72 12.61
N THR A 176 7.76 11.94 13.10
CA THR A 176 8.17 12.41 14.43
C THR A 176 6.99 12.69 15.36
N GLY A 177 5.79 12.23 15.00
CA GLY A 177 4.61 12.35 15.86
C GLY A 177 4.65 11.44 17.09
N PRO A 178 3.83 11.70 18.13
CA PRO A 178 3.81 10.88 19.33
C PRO A 178 3.35 9.45 19.03
N VAL A 179 3.92 8.46 19.72
CA VAL A 179 3.51 7.05 19.68
C VAL A 179 3.06 6.59 21.07
N ASN A 180 2.23 5.56 21.13
CA ASN A 180 1.81 4.96 22.41
C ASN A 180 2.95 4.12 23.02
N GLY A 181 2.71 3.52 24.20
CA GLY A 181 3.69 2.66 24.89
C GLY A 181 4.11 1.39 24.12
N GLN A 182 3.48 1.11 22.99
CA GLN A 182 3.80 -0.01 22.09
C GLN A 182 4.55 0.43 20.84
N ASN A 183 4.93 1.71 20.76
CA ASN A 183 5.53 2.36 19.60
C ASN A 183 4.61 2.41 18.37
N LEU A 184 3.28 2.42 18.57
CA LEU A 184 2.27 2.53 17.52
C LEU A 184 1.72 3.96 17.43
N LEU A 185 1.30 4.38 16.23
CA LEU A 185 0.57 5.64 16.04
C LEU A 185 -0.71 5.67 16.89
N ILE A 186 -1.02 6.85 17.41
CA ILE A 186 -2.10 7.10 18.36
C ILE A 186 -3.35 7.55 17.60
N ASN A 187 -4.48 6.95 17.94
CA ASN A 187 -5.77 7.36 17.39
C ASN A 187 -6.05 8.85 17.70
N GLY A 188 -6.53 9.59 16.71
CA GLY A 188 -6.83 11.01 16.82
C GLY A 188 -5.65 11.95 16.55
N GLN A 189 -4.42 11.44 16.43
CA GLN A 189 -3.23 12.25 16.12
C GLN A 189 -2.97 12.33 14.61
N SER A 190 -2.29 13.39 14.19
CA SER A 190 -1.87 13.60 12.80
C SER A 190 -0.37 13.37 12.63
N TYR A 191 0.01 12.75 11.52
CA TYR A 191 1.39 12.37 11.25
C TYR A 191 1.82 12.89 9.88
N THR A 192 2.92 13.62 9.85
CA THR A 192 3.57 14.04 8.62
C THR A 192 4.49 12.92 8.14
N ALA A 193 4.38 12.55 6.86
CA ALA A 193 5.39 11.74 6.19
C ALA A 193 6.60 12.62 5.89
N LEU A 194 7.74 12.30 6.50
CA LEU A 194 8.99 12.99 6.26
C LEU A 194 9.66 12.41 5.01
N GLY A 195 10.32 13.27 4.23
CA GLY A 195 11.20 12.86 3.14
C GLY A 195 12.53 12.37 3.70
N ASP A 196 13.15 11.40 3.02
CA ASP A 196 14.24 10.55 3.50
C ASP A 196 15.20 11.20 4.52
N THR A 197 15.29 10.59 5.70
CA THR A 197 16.62 10.21 6.19
C THR A 197 16.81 8.76 5.73
N PRO A 198 17.80 8.46 4.86
CA PRO A 198 18.06 7.10 4.45
C PRO A 198 18.48 6.28 5.67
N VAL A 199 17.67 5.27 6.04
CA VAL A 199 18.18 4.19 6.88
C VAL A 199 18.57 3.06 5.93
N ASP A 200 19.78 3.19 5.38
CA ASP A 200 20.52 2.07 4.81
C ASP A 200 20.87 1.07 5.93
N VAL A 201 19.97 0.14 6.24
CA VAL A 201 20.35 -1.14 6.85
C VAL A 201 19.60 -2.27 6.15
N HIS A 202 20.32 -2.93 5.25
CA HIS A 202 19.92 -4.10 4.46
C HIS A 202 19.11 -3.84 3.18
N ALA A 203 19.67 -3.01 2.28
CA ALA A 203 19.58 -3.28 0.85
C ALA A 203 20.37 -4.56 0.49
N SER A 204 19.92 -5.70 1.00
CA SER A 204 20.31 -7.00 0.47
C SER A 204 19.58 -7.20 -0.85
N ALA A 205 20.23 -6.84 -1.95
CA ALA A 205 19.99 -7.36 -3.30
C ALA A 205 18.53 -7.35 -3.82
N ALA A 206 17.71 -6.40 -3.41
CA ALA A 206 16.57 -6.01 -4.24
C ALA A 206 17.15 -5.17 -5.39
N THR A 207 17.25 -5.76 -6.59
CA THR A 207 17.54 -5.02 -7.83
C THR A 207 16.70 -3.76 -7.86
N GLU A 208 17.29 -2.60 -8.21
CA GLU A 208 16.51 -1.38 -8.40
C GLU A 208 15.28 -1.68 -9.26
N PRO A 209 14.11 -1.13 -8.87
CA PRO A 209 12.86 -1.32 -9.61
C PRO A 209 13.09 -1.00 -11.09
N GLU A 210 12.53 -1.84 -11.96
CA GLU A 210 12.73 -1.72 -13.41
C GLU A 210 12.35 -0.30 -13.90
N LEU A 211 11.22 0.22 -13.44
CA LEU A 211 10.76 1.57 -13.72
C LEU A 211 10.01 2.14 -12.50
N VAL A 212 10.36 3.36 -12.11
CA VAL A 212 9.65 4.17 -11.11
C VAL A 212 9.21 5.47 -11.76
N ALA A 213 7.96 5.85 -11.51
CA ALA A 213 7.41 7.14 -11.87
C ALA A 213 6.94 7.85 -10.60
N PHE A 214 7.53 9.01 -10.31
CA PHE A 214 7.11 9.92 -9.25
C PHE A 214 6.33 11.07 -9.89
N PRO A 215 5.00 10.97 -10.03
CA PRO A 215 4.18 12.13 -10.33
C PRO A 215 4.33 13.14 -9.18
N ASN A 216 4.81 14.34 -9.48
CA ASN A 216 4.78 15.48 -8.58
C ASN A 216 3.53 16.33 -8.91
N PRO A 217 2.42 16.15 -8.18
CA PRO A 217 1.14 16.80 -8.47
C PRO A 217 1.12 18.32 -8.25
N SER A 218 2.22 18.93 -7.80
CA SER A 218 2.28 20.39 -7.59
C SER A 218 2.70 21.16 -8.84
N ALA A 219 3.22 20.49 -9.87
CA ALA A 219 3.86 21.15 -11.00
C ALA A 219 3.58 20.50 -12.38
N GLY A 220 2.71 19.48 -12.47
CA GLY A 220 2.55 18.72 -13.71
C GLY A 220 3.84 18.00 -14.15
N MET A 221 4.78 17.76 -13.22
CA MET A 221 6.06 17.12 -13.50
C MET A 221 6.00 15.63 -13.13
N ILE A 222 6.55 14.77 -13.97
CA ILE A 222 6.80 13.37 -13.66
C ILE A 222 8.29 13.14 -13.64
N HIS A 223 8.80 12.61 -12.52
CA HIS A 223 10.16 12.13 -12.46
C HIS A 223 10.19 10.62 -12.75
N LEU A 224 10.87 10.22 -13.82
CA LEU A 224 11.04 8.83 -14.23
C LEU A 224 12.46 8.37 -13.91
N ARG A 225 12.59 7.21 -13.28
CA ARG A 225 13.87 6.53 -13.02
C ARG A 225 13.75 5.05 -13.38
N ALA A 226 14.77 4.51 -14.05
CA ALA A 226 14.80 3.12 -14.47
C ALA A 226 16.19 2.48 -14.26
N ASN A 227 16.21 1.15 -14.10
CA ASN A 227 17.45 0.40 -13.93
C ASN A 227 18.19 0.13 -15.26
N HIS A 228 17.53 0.36 -16.41
CA HIS A 228 18.13 0.38 -17.73
C HIS A 228 17.91 1.73 -18.44
N PRO A 229 18.79 2.12 -19.38
CA PRO A 229 18.57 3.29 -20.22
C PRO A 229 17.22 3.24 -20.96
N PHE A 230 16.53 4.38 -20.99
CA PHE A 230 15.34 4.59 -21.80
C PHE A 230 15.69 4.54 -23.29
N GLN A 231 14.83 3.90 -24.08
CA GLN A 231 14.89 3.86 -25.54
C GLN A 231 13.78 4.73 -26.16
N ASP A 232 12.56 4.63 -25.62
CA ASP A 232 11.39 5.44 -26.00
C ASP A 232 10.50 5.62 -24.76
N ILE A 233 9.94 6.82 -24.61
CA ILE A 233 8.98 7.16 -23.56
C ILE A 233 7.77 7.76 -24.25
N ARG A 234 6.59 7.20 -23.98
CA ARG A 234 5.30 7.74 -24.41
C ARG A 234 4.39 7.89 -23.20
N ILE A 235 3.68 9.00 -23.12
CA ILE A 235 2.61 9.20 -22.15
C ILE A 235 1.33 9.40 -22.93
N ILE A 236 0.38 8.50 -22.72
CA ILE A 236 -0.84 8.38 -23.51
C ILE A 236 -2.03 8.66 -22.59
N SER A 237 -2.95 9.53 -22.97
CA SER A 237 -4.17 9.78 -22.20
C SER A 237 -5.07 8.54 -22.15
N SER A 238 -6.06 8.53 -21.26
CA SER A 238 -7.11 7.51 -21.25
C SER A 238 -7.94 7.45 -22.55
N THR A 239 -7.90 8.48 -23.39
CA THR A 239 -8.57 8.52 -24.71
C THR A 239 -7.67 8.03 -25.85
N GLY A 240 -6.41 7.66 -25.57
CA GLY A 240 -5.45 7.20 -26.58
C GLY A 240 -4.62 8.32 -27.23
N GLU A 241 -4.75 9.57 -26.77
CA GLU A 241 -3.97 10.70 -27.28
C GLU A 241 -2.55 10.68 -26.70
N VAL A 242 -1.53 10.82 -27.54
CA VAL A 242 -0.14 10.90 -27.08
C VAL A 242 0.12 12.29 -26.52
N ALA A 243 0.14 12.40 -25.20
CA ALA A 243 0.37 13.64 -24.45
C ALA A 243 1.85 14.04 -24.39
N PHE A 244 2.76 13.07 -24.47
CA PHE A 244 4.21 13.26 -24.52
C PHE A 244 4.87 12.10 -25.26
N ARG A 245 5.95 12.39 -26.00
CA ARG A 245 6.81 11.37 -26.60
C ARG A 245 8.26 11.84 -26.65
N GLN A 246 9.18 10.95 -26.31
CA GLN A 246 10.61 11.16 -26.51
C GLN A 246 11.31 9.85 -26.84
N GLU A 247 11.96 9.81 -28.01
CA GLU A 247 12.91 8.75 -28.39
C GLU A 247 14.32 9.19 -27.96
N MET A 248 15.13 8.25 -27.48
CA MET A 248 16.50 8.52 -27.04
C MET A 248 17.51 8.15 -28.13
N GLU A 249 18.38 9.09 -28.50
CA GLU A 249 19.53 8.81 -29.37
C GLU A 249 20.78 8.48 -28.53
N GLY A 250 21.46 7.38 -28.86
CA GLY A 250 22.71 6.98 -28.22
C GLY A 250 22.55 6.25 -26.88
N ALA A 251 23.49 6.46 -25.94
CA ALA A 251 23.41 5.86 -24.60
C ALA A 251 22.32 6.59 -23.79
N GLY A 252 21.09 6.08 -23.86
CA GLY A 252 19.91 6.70 -23.23
C GLY A 252 20.07 7.01 -21.74
N LEU A 253 19.22 7.92 -21.25
CA LEU A 253 19.20 8.31 -19.84
C LEU A 253 18.55 7.23 -18.98
N ARG A 254 18.93 7.13 -17.70
CA ARG A 254 18.24 6.29 -16.70
C ARG A 254 17.30 7.10 -15.81
N GLU A 255 17.33 8.41 -15.94
CA GLU A 255 16.53 9.35 -15.16
C GLU A 255 16.12 10.50 -16.06
N ILE A 256 14.84 10.88 -16.02
CA ILE A 256 14.30 12.00 -16.80
C ILE A 256 13.13 12.65 -16.09
N GLN A 257 13.04 13.96 -16.20
CA GLN A 257 11.88 14.72 -15.77
C GLN A 257 11.03 15.09 -16.99
N VAL A 258 9.73 14.81 -16.91
CA VAL A 258 8.76 15.08 -17.97
C VAL A 258 7.79 16.14 -17.48
N ASP A 259 7.71 17.26 -18.20
CA ASP A 259 6.71 18.30 -17.97
C ASP A 259 5.44 18.00 -18.78
N MET A 260 4.34 17.76 -18.07
CA MET A 260 3.04 17.46 -18.66
C MET A 260 2.30 18.73 -19.10
N ASN A 261 2.90 19.91 -18.96
CA ASN A 261 2.38 21.21 -19.39
C ASN A 261 0.97 21.48 -18.84
N GLY A 262 0.78 21.23 -17.55
CA GLY A 262 -0.51 21.41 -16.88
C GLY A 262 -1.59 20.41 -17.27
N LYS A 263 -1.28 19.35 -18.03
CA LYS A 263 -2.22 18.25 -18.28
C LYS A 263 -2.43 17.46 -16.99
N THR A 264 -3.68 17.18 -16.69
CA THR A 264 -4.11 16.43 -15.50
C THR A 264 -5.01 15.27 -15.92
N GLY A 265 -5.17 14.29 -15.04
CA GLY A 265 -5.96 13.10 -15.27
C GLY A 265 -5.12 11.83 -15.39
N LEU A 266 -5.76 10.78 -15.90
CA LEU A 266 -5.19 9.45 -16.01
C LEU A 266 -4.44 9.27 -17.34
N PHE A 267 -3.21 8.76 -17.24
CA PHE A 267 -2.37 8.45 -18.38
C PHE A 267 -1.74 7.06 -18.26
N PHE A 268 -1.31 6.55 -19.39
CA PHE A 268 -0.50 5.35 -19.54
C PHE A 268 0.91 5.78 -19.97
N LEU A 269 1.87 5.53 -19.10
CA LEU A 269 3.28 5.65 -19.37
C LEU A 269 3.75 4.35 -20.04
N GLU A 270 4.09 4.44 -21.32
CA GLU A 270 4.78 3.38 -22.05
C GLU A 270 6.27 3.70 -22.11
N VAL A 271 7.12 2.77 -21.67
CA VAL A 271 8.56 2.92 -21.70
C VAL A 271 9.19 1.70 -22.36
N ASN A 272 10.01 1.95 -23.38
CA ASN A 272 10.88 0.92 -23.94
C ASN A 272 12.26 1.02 -23.31
N MET A 273 12.75 -0.10 -22.80
CA MET A 273 14.04 -0.20 -22.13
C MET A 273 14.52 -1.65 -22.18
N ALA A 274 15.82 -1.85 -22.43
CA ALA A 274 16.42 -3.19 -22.61
C ALA A 274 15.68 -4.08 -23.63
N GLY A 275 15.08 -3.50 -24.68
CA GLY A 275 14.34 -4.24 -25.70
C GLY A 275 12.96 -4.76 -25.25
N ARG A 276 12.43 -4.27 -24.12
CA ARG A 276 11.11 -4.59 -23.59
C ARG A 276 10.27 -3.33 -23.46
N GLN A 277 8.97 -3.46 -23.74
CA GLN A 277 7.99 -2.42 -23.48
C GLN A 277 7.37 -2.64 -22.10
N MET A 278 7.36 -1.61 -21.28
CA MET A 278 6.64 -1.54 -20.03
C MET A 278 5.49 -0.56 -20.16
N VAL A 279 4.34 -0.90 -19.58
CA VAL A 279 3.20 0.02 -19.45
C VAL A 279 2.89 0.21 -17.97
N ARG A 280 2.72 1.47 -17.57
CA ARG A 280 2.37 1.88 -16.21
C ARG A 280 1.24 2.89 -16.26
N LYS A 281 0.28 2.73 -15.36
CA LYS A 281 -0.78 3.70 -15.15
C LYS A 281 -0.26 4.80 -14.23
N ILE A 282 -0.43 6.05 -14.63
CA ILE A 282 0.04 7.23 -13.90
C ILE A 282 -1.08 8.27 -13.82
N LEU A 283 -1.29 8.86 -12.64
CA LEU A 283 -2.22 9.98 -12.46
C LEU A 283 -1.41 11.26 -12.26
N ILE A 284 -1.72 12.29 -13.04
CA ILE A 284 -1.18 13.65 -12.88
C ILE A 284 -2.30 14.55 -12.37
N ARG A 285 -2.02 15.38 -11.37
CA ARG A 285 -2.98 16.36 -10.82
C ARG A 285 -2.53 17.78 -11.11
#